data_AF-A0A3P8ZL02-F1
#
_entry.id   AF-A0A3P8ZL02-F1
#
_cell.length_a   1.000
_cell.length_b   1.000
_cell.length_c   1.000
_cell.angle_alpha   90.00
_cell.angle_beta   90.00
_cell.angle_gamma   90.00
#
_symmetry.space_group_name_H-M   'P 1'
#
loop_
_entity.id
_entity.type
_entity.pdbx_description
1 polymer ?
#
loop_
_entity_poly.entity_id
_entity_poly.type
_entity_poly.pdbx_seq_one_letter_code
_entity_poly.pdbx_strand_id
1 'polypeptide(L)'
;MPLAAYREKMRELPLVSIFCSCILPEPKEKPNKKEGVVDLNLCIIRDMEVIELNKRRSGQAFEVILKPPSFDGGPNPLATTPPRREPSLEEIQRKLDAAEERRKCQEAELLKHLAEKREHEREVAQKALEEHNNFIRLAKERLELRMEHNKEKREAHLAAMLERLQEKDKHAVEVS
;
A
#
# COMPACT_ATOMS: atom_id res chain seq x y z
N MET A 1 60.67 17.77 22.50
CA MET A 1 60.07 17.70 23.85
C MET A 1 60.79 16.60 24.61
N PRO A 2 61.51 16.91 25.71
CA PRO A 2 62.29 15.91 26.45
C PRO A 2 61.35 14.88 27.09
N LEU A 3 61.65 13.58 26.93
CA LEU A 3 60.84 12.44 27.42
C LEU A 3 60.46 12.54 28.92
N ALA A 4 61.27 13.23 29.72
CA ALA A 4 61.02 13.47 31.13
C ALA A 4 59.73 14.29 31.38
N ALA A 5 59.51 15.36 30.61
CA ALA A 5 58.34 16.23 30.76
C ALA A 5 57.03 15.54 30.34
N TYR A 6 57.11 14.64 29.35
CA TYR A 6 55.98 13.81 28.93
C TYR A 6 55.57 12.80 30.02
N ARG A 7 56.53 12.15 30.67
CA ARG A 7 56.28 11.19 31.75
C ARG A 7 55.64 11.84 32.99
N GLU A 8 55.93 13.10 33.25
CA GLU A 8 55.35 13.86 34.36
C GLU A 8 53.87 14.21 34.10
N LYS A 9 53.54 14.70 32.90
CA LYS A 9 52.16 14.93 32.46
C LYS A 9 51.28 13.68 32.52
N MET A 10 51.85 12.50 32.25
CA MET A 10 51.12 11.24 32.29
C MET A 10 50.80 10.77 33.72
N ARG A 11 51.46 11.31 34.76
CA ARG A 11 51.10 11.04 36.17
C ARG A 11 49.88 11.83 36.64
N GLU A 12 49.56 12.94 36.00
CA GLU A 12 48.44 13.81 36.38
C GLU A 12 47.09 13.31 35.86
N LEU A 13 47.09 12.33 34.95
CA LEU A 13 45.87 11.69 34.47
C LEU A 13 45.34 10.70 35.53
N PRO A 14 44.06 10.83 35.95
CA PRO A 14 43.49 9.88 36.88
C PRO A 14 43.49 8.48 36.25
N LEU A 15 43.93 7.47 37.02
CA LEU A 15 43.98 6.03 36.70
C LEU A 15 45.22 5.51 35.93
N VAL A 16 46.04 6.35 35.30
CA VAL A 16 47.21 5.85 34.52
C VAL A 16 48.28 5.21 35.42
N SER A 17 48.41 5.66 36.67
CA SER A 17 49.32 5.08 37.66
C SER A 17 48.95 3.67 38.13
N ILE A 18 47.71 3.22 37.85
CA ILE A 18 47.20 1.91 38.27
C ILE A 18 47.55 0.83 37.23
N PHE A 19 47.65 1.20 35.95
CA PHE A 19 47.82 0.24 34.85
C PHE A 19 49.26 0.10 34.34
N CYS A 20 50.20 0.96 34.78
CA CYS A 20 51.58 0.93 34.32
C CYS A 20 52.59 0.98 35.47
N SER A 21 53.30 -0.13 35.69
CA SER A 21 54.35 -0.25 36.72
C SER A 21 55.55 0.67 36.50
N CYS A 22 55.79 1.13 35.26
CA CYS A 22 56.86 2.05 34.90
C CYS A 22 56.66 3.47 35.44
N ILE A 23 55.52 3.80 36.06
CA ILE A 23 55.17 5.16 36.51
C ILE A 23 54.92 5.22 38.03
N LEU A 24 54.96 4.08 38.73
CA LEU A 24 54.78 4.02 40.19
C LEU A 24 55.87 4.84 40.93
N PRO A 25 55.53 5.59 42.00
CA PRO A 25 56.54 6.19 42.87
C PRO A 25 57.31 5.09 43.61
N GLU A 26 58.64 5.20 43.71
CA GLU A 26 59.42 4.30 44.55
C GLU A 26 59.07 4.50 46.03
N PRO A 27 58.83 3.42 46.79
CA PRO A 27 58.56 3.53 48.22
C PRO A 27 59.88 3.80 48.98
N LYS A 28 60.00 5.01 49.54
CA LYS A 28 61.07 5.34 50.49
C LYS A 28 60.64 4.99 51.93
N GLU A 29 61.43 4.07 52.51
CA GLU A 29 61.72 3.86 53.93
C GLU A 29 60.76 3.02 54.82
N LYS A 30 61.40 2.33 55.78
CA LYS A 30 60.89 1.22 56.62
C LYS A 30 60.37 1.70 58.00
N PRO A 31 60.00 0.81 58.93
CA PRO A 31 58.63 0.61 59.44
C PRO A 31 58.40 1.24 60.83
N ASN A 32 57.17 1.63 61.17
CA ASN A 32 56.76 1.72 62.58
C ASN A 32 55.24 1.58 62.78
N LYS A 33 54.88 0.51 63.49
CA LYS A 33 53.79 0.29 64.46
C LYS A 33 52.56 1.24 64.46
N LYS A 34 51.41 0.56 64.33
CA LYS A 34 50.08 0.75 64.96
C LYS A 34 48.98 1.49 64.17
N GLU A 35 47.94 0.70 63.94
CA GLU A 35 46.50 1.04 63.90
C GLU A 35 46.04 2.18 62.99
N GLY A 36 45.49 1.75 61.87
CA GLY A 36 44.62 2.53 60.98
C GLY A 36 44.04 1.56 59.98
N VAL A 37 43.10 0.72 60.43
CA VAL A 37 42.38 -0.25 59.59
C VAL A 37 41.59 0.55 58.54
N VAL A 38 42.19 0.77 57.37
CA VAL A 38 41.43 1.04 56.17
C VAL A 38 41.02 -0.33 55.66
N ASP A 39 39.78 -0.67 55.99
CA ASP A 39 39.14 -1.92 55.65
C ASP A 39 39.21 -2.12 54.13
N LEU A 40 40.10 -3.01 53.69
CA LEU A 40 40.33 -3.38 52.30
C LEU A 40 39.18 -4.27 51.75
N ASN A 41 37.98 -4.09 52.29
CA ASN A 41 36.77 -4.86 52.02
C ASN A 41 35.80 -4.16 51.05
N LEU A 42 36.15 -3.00 50.45
CA LEU A 42 35.22 -2.33 49.53
C LEU A 42 35.25 -2.84 48.07
N CYS A 43 36.22 -3.65 47.64
CA CYS A 43 36.21 -4.20 46.26
C CYS A 43 36.82 -5.61 46.12
N ILE A 44 36.69 -6.47 47.13
CA ILE A 44 36.86 -7.92 46.90
C ILE A 44 35.47 -8.44 46.52
N ILE A 45 35.17 -8.49 45.21
CA ILE A 45 34.00 -9.24 44.72
C ILE A 45 34.30 -10.71 45.03
N ARG A 46 33.87 -11.19 46.20
CA ARG A 46 34.15 -12.56 46.69
C ARG A 46 33.53 -13.65 45.78
N ASP A 47 32.63 -13.26 44.89
CA ASP A 47 31.83 -14.13 44.03
C ASP A 47 32.09 -13.90 42.52
N MET A 48 33.26 -13.36 42.13
CA MET A 48 33.63 -13.21 40.72
C MET A 48 34.21 -14.51 40.16
N GLU A 49 33.47 -15.16 39.26
CA GLU A 49 33.90 -16.36 38.55
C GLU A 49 34.29 -16.00 37.11
N VAL A 50 35.45 -16.49 36.65
CA VAL A 50 35.92 -16.28 35.28
C VAL A 50 36.09 -17.63 34.61
N ILE A 51 35.31 -17.88 33.56
CA ILE A 51 35.35 -19.10 32.75
C ILE A 51 36.08 -18.79 31.46
N GLU A 52 37.27 -19.37 31.27
CA GLU A 52 38.02 -19.19 30.02
C GLU A 52 37.32 -19.91 28.86
N LEU A 53 37.04 -19.19 27.76
CA LEU A 53 36.34 -19.76 26.60
C LEU A 53 37.29 -20.15 25.48
N ASN A 54 38.11 -19.21 25.00
CA ASN A 54 39.00 -19.46 23.87
C ASN A 54 40.22 -18.54 23.90
N LYS A 55 41.40 -19.08 23.57
CA LYS A 55 42.62 -18.30 23.36
C LYS A 55 43.11 -18.52 21.94
N ARG A 56 43.20 -17.44 21.17
CA ARG A 56 43.75 -17.41 19.80
C ARG A 56 44.94 -16.48 19.74
N ARG A 57 45.72 -16.57 18.67
CA ARG A 57 46.86 -15.65 18.42
C ARG A 57 46.43 -14.18 18.39
N SER A 58 45.17 -13.91 18.00
CA SER A 58 44.58 -12.58 17.92
C SER A 58 43.99 -12.06 19.24
N GLY A 59 43.87 -12.90 20.29
CA GLY A 59 43.28 -12.48 21.55
C GLY A 59 42.70 -13.62 22.39
N GLN A 60 42.07 -13.25 23.49
CA GLN A 60 41.49 -14.20 24.46
C GLN A 60 40.04 -13.83 24.75
N ALA A 61 39.19 -14.83 24.94
CA ALA A 61 37.79 -14.71 25.28
C ALA A 61 37.50 -15.51 26.56
N PHE A 62 36.73 -14.91 27.46
CA PHE A 62 36.33 -15.48 28.73
C PHE A 62 34.96 -14.92 29.12
N GLU A 63 34.22 -15.69 29.90
CA GLU A 63 32.95 -15.29 30.52
C GLU A 63 33.21 -14.89 31.96
N VAL A 64 32.59 -13.79 32.41
CA VAL A 64 32.71 -13.30 33.78
C VAL A 64 31.33 -13.30 34.43
N ILE A 65 31.18 -14.09 35.49
CA ILE A 65 29.97 -14.18 36.28
C ILE A 65 30.22 -13.44 37.59
N LEU A 66 29.52 -12.31 37.78
CA LEU A 66 29.60 -11.49 39.00
C LEU A 66 28.62 -11.95 40.09
N LYS A 67 27.53 -12.60 39.66
CA LYS A 67 26.51 -13.21 40.51
C LYS A 67 25.81 -14.29 39.70
N PRO A 68 25.67 -15.52 40.22
CA PRO A 68 24.95 -16.58 39.53
C PRO A 68 23.46 -16.18 39.35
N PRO A 69 22.79 -16.72 38.31
CA PRO A 69 21.36 -16.49 38.12
C PRO A 69 20.58 -16.84 39.39
N SER A 70 19.66 -15.98 39.79
CA SER A 70 18.88 -16.17 41.04
C SER A 70 17.80 -17.26 40.92
N PHE A 71 17.67 -17.84 39.73
CA PHE A 71 16.75 -18.92 39.39
C PHE A 71 17.53 -19.94 38.56
N ASP A 72 17.64 -21.17 39.07
CA ASP A 72 18.34 -22.28 38.42
C ASP A 72 17.57 -22.89 37.24
N GLY A 73 16.37 -22.36 36.94
CA GLY A 73 15.60 -22.80 35.78
C GLY A 73 16.00 -22.06 34.51
N GLY A 74 15.87 -22.75 33.38
CA GLY A 74 16.09 -22.18 32.05
C GLY A 74 15.21 -20.96 31.73
N PRO A 75 15.39 -20.35 30.56
CA PRO A 75 14.62 -19.17 30.13
C PRO A 75 13.12 -19.36 30.36
N ASN A 76 12.44 -18.35 30.92
CA ASN A 76 11.01 -18.40 31.23
C ASN A 76 10.19 -18.81 29.98
N PRO A 77 9.51 -19.97 29.98
CA PRO A 77 8.79 -20.48 28.82
C PRO A 77 7.58 -19.61 28.42
N LEU A 78 7.17 -18.65 29.25
CA LEU A 78 6.07 -17.73 28.94
C LEU A 78 6.47 -16.57 28.01
N ALA A 79 7.77 -16.33 27.80
CA ALA A 79 8.28 -15.24 26.96
C ALA A 79 8.64 -15.68 25.53
N THR A 80 8.56 -16.98 25.22
CA THR A 80 8.82 -17.49 23.88
C THR A 80 7.49 -17.71 23.17
N THR A 81 7.16 -16.81 22.23
CA THR A 81 6.22 -17.18 21.18
C THR A 81 6.76 -18.47 20.54
N PRO A 82 5.93 -19.52 20.37
CA PRO A 82 6.40 -20.74 19.74
C PRO A 82 7.02 -20.37 18.39
N PRO A 83 8.19 -20.95 18.04
CA PRO A 83 8.83 -20.68 16.76
C PRO A 83 7.78 -20.85 15.66
N ARG A 84 7.42 -19.75 15.00
CA ARG A 84 6.50 -19.83 13.87
C ARG A 84 7.22 -20.65 12.81
N ARG A 85 6.52 -21.66 12.28
CA ARG A 85 7.02 -22.40 11.13
C ARG A 85 7.31 -21.40 10.02
N GLU A 86 8.51 -21.47 9.46
CA GLU A 86 8.84 -20.69 8.30
C GLU A 86 7.90 -21.09 7.16
N PRO A 87 7.26 -20.13 6.48
CA PRO A 87 6.35 -20.45 5.38
C PRO A 87 7.13 -21.14 4.26
N SER A 88 6.53 -22.19 3.72
CA SER A 88 7.07 -22.89 2.54
C SER A 88 7.01 -21.99 1.29
N LEU A 89 7.84 -22.30 0.29
CA LEU A 89 7.84 -21.58 -0.99
C LEU A 89 6.45 -21.56 -1.63
N GLU A 90 5.71 -22.67 -1.56
CA GLU A 90 4.35 -22.80 -2.10
C GLU A 90 3.34 -21.89 -1.39
N GLU A 91 3.46 -21.72 -0.06
CA GLU A 91 2.59 -20.82 0.70
C GLU A 91 2.88 -19.34 0.38
N ILE A 92 4.15 -19.01 0.16
CA ILE A 92 4.57 -17.67 -0.29
C ILE A 92 4.00 -17.40 -1.67
N GLN A 93 4.19 -18.32 -2.63
CA GLN A 93 3.71 -18.16 -4.00
C GLN A 93 2.19 -17.98 -4.04
N ARG A 94 1.45 -18.83 -3.32
CA ARG A 94 -0.01 -18.73 -3.24
C ARG A 94 -0.50 -17.38 -2.72
N LYS A 95 0.21 -16.76 -1.77
CA LYS A 95 -0.13 -15.42 -1.27
C LYS A 95 0.17 -14.33 -2.29
N LEU A 96 1.24 -14.47 -3.06
CA LEU A 96 1.58 -13.55 -4.15
C LEU A 96 0.53 -13.64 -5.26
N ASP A 97 0.18 -14.85 -5.69
CA ASP A 97 -0.82 -15.11 -6.71
C ASP A 97 -2.19 -14.57 -6.27
N ALA A 98 -2.59 -14.83 -5.01
CA ALA A 98 -3.84 -14.28 -4.49
C ALA A 98 -3.85 -12.74 -4.47
N ALA A 99 -2.71 -12.08 -4.25
CA ALA A 99 -2.60 -10.64 -4.34
C ALA A 99 -2.64 -10.14 -5.78
N GLU A 100 -2.08 -10.89 -6.72
CA GLU A 100 -2.17 -10.60 -8.15
C GLU A 100 -3.59 -10.73 -8.67
N GLU A 101 -4.29 -11.81 -8.32
CA GLU A 101 -5.69 -12.00 -8.73
C GLU A 101 -6.58 -10.89 -8.19
N ARG A 102 -6.37 -10.42 -6.95
CA ARG A 102 -7.09 -9.24 -6.44
C ARG A 102 -6.83 -7.98 -7.27
N ARG A 103 -5.60 -7.75 -7.74
CA ARG A 103 -5.29 -6.62 -8.63
C ARG A 103 -5.99 -6.78 -9.98
N LYS A 104 -5.93 -7.97 -10.58
CA LYS A 104 -6.60 -8.27 -11.85
C LYS A 104 -8.12 -8.12 -11.75
N CYS A 105 -8.73 -8.57 -10.66
CA CYS A 105 -10.17 -8.39 -10.44
C CYS A 105 -10.55 -6.90 -10.39
N GLN A 106 -9.81 -6.07 -9.66
CA GLN A 106 -10.06 -4.63 -9.59
C GLN A 106 -9.89 -3.95 -10.96
N GLU A 107 -8.86 -4.34 -11.71
CA GLU A 107 -8.65 -3.84 -13.07
C GLU A 107 -9.78 -4.28 -14.01
N ALA A 108 -10.22 -5.53 -13.93
CA ALA A 108 -11.31 -6.06 -14.74
C ALA A 108 -12.64 -5.35 -14.42
N GLU A 109 -12.93 -5.06 -13.16
CA GLU A 109 -14.11 -4.27 -12.76
C GLU A 109 -14.06 -2.85 -13.31
N LEU A 110 -12.91 -2.19 -13.24
CA LEU A 110 -12.72 -0.87 -13.84
C LEU A 110 -12.91 -0.90 -15.36
N LEU A 111 -12.31 -1.87 -16.04
CA LEU A 111 -12.45 -2.05 -17.49
C LEU A 111 -13.89 -2.35 -17.88
N LYS A 112 -14.63 -3.13 -17.08
CA LYS A 112 -16.05 -3.38 -17.28
C LYS A 112 -16.86 -2.09 -17.24
N HIS A 113 -16.69 -1.24 -16.23
CA HIS A 113 -17.38 0.04 -16.15
C HIS A 113 -17.02 0.99 -17.29
N LEU A 114 -15.76 0.99 -17.73
CA LEU A 114 -15.36 1.74 -18.91
C LEU A 114 -16.02 1.21 -20.19
N ALA A 115 -16.13 -0.11 -20.34
CA ALA A 115 -16.82 -0.73 -21.46
C ALA A 115 -18.31 -0.39 -21.49
N GLU A 116 -18.99 -0.48 -20.34
CA GLU A 116 -20.39 -0.07 -20.14
C GLU A 116 -20.60 1.39 -20.55
N LYS A 117 -19.72 2.30 -20.12
CA LYS A 117 -19.79 3.71 -20.51
C LYS A 117 -19.66 3.91 -22.03
N ARG A 118 -18.73 3.20 -22.67
CA ARG A 118 -18.54 3.28 -24.13
C ARG A 118 -19.71 2.67 -24.90
N GLU A 119 -20.36 1.65 -24.34
CA GLU A 119 -21.59 1.11 -24.91
C GLU A 119 -22.72 2.14 -24.83
N HIS A 120 -22.91 2.76 -23.67
CA HIS A 120 -23.89 3.82 -23.50
C HIS A 120 -23.68 5.00 -24.46
N GLU A 121 -22.42 5.42 -24.67
CA GLU A 121 -22.08 6.47 -25.66
C GLU A 121 -22.53 6.07 -27.08
N ARG A 122 -22.37 4.80 -27.46
CA ARG A 122 -22.84 4.28 -28.77
C ARG A 122 -24.36 4.26 -28.84
N GLU A 123 -25.03 3.79 -27.78
CA GLU A 123 -26.50 3.75 -27.71
C GLU A 123 -27.11 5.15 -27.84
N VAL A 124 -26.54 6.14 -27.17
CA VAL A 124 -27.01 7.55 -27.25
C VAL A 124 -26.85 8.08 -28.68
N ALA A 125 -25.70 7.84 -29.32
CA ALA A 125 -25.46 8.26 -30.70
C ALA A 125 -26.42 7.58 -31.68
N GLN A 126 -26.65 6.27 -31.51
CA GLN A 126 -27.58 5.51 -32.33
C GLN A 126 -29.02 6.01 -32.14
N LYS A 127 -29.45 6.22 -30.89
CA LYS A 127 -30.78 6.71 -30.57
C LYS A 127 -31.04 8.09 -31.17
N ALA A 128 -30.06 8.99 -31.14
CA ALA A 128 -30.18 10.30 -31.77
C ALA A 128 -30.42 10.18 -33.29
N LEU A 129 -29.72 9.25 -33.95
CA LEU A 129 -29.93 8.97 -35.38
C LEU A 129 -31.30 8.35 -35.65
N GLU A 130 -31.73 7.40 -34.82
CA GLU A 130 -33.04 6.74 -34.93
C GLU A 130 -34.19 7.74 -34.76
N GLU A 131 -34.12 8.61 -33.76
CA GLU A 131 -35.12 9.66 -33.52
C GLU A 131 -35.20 10.65 -34.69
N HIS A 132 -34.05 11.07 -35.22
CA HIS A 132 -33.99 11.91 -36.42
C HIS A 132 -34.64 11.25 -37.64
N ASN A 133 -34.31 9.98 -37.89
CA ASN A 133 -34.89 9.22 -39.01
C ASN A 133 -36.39 9.01 -38.83
N ASN A 134 -36.85 8.74 -37.61
CA ASN A 134 -38.26 8.62 -37.28
C ASN A 134 -39.02 9.93 -37.51
N PHE A 135 -38.43 11.07 -37.15
CA PHE A 135 -39.02 12.37 -37.42
C PHE A 135 -39.21 12.60 -38.93
N ILE A 136 -38.18 12.33 -39.73
CA ILE A 136 -38.25 12.45 -41.20
C ILE A 136 -39.35 11.54 -41.76
N ARG A 137 -39.39 10.28 -41.33
CA ARG A 137 -40.38 9.31 -41.77
C ARG A 137 -41.80 9.77 -41.47
N LEU A 138 -42.07 10.16 -40.22
CA LEU A 138 -43.39 10.62 -39.79
C LEU A 138 -43.81 11.93 -40.48
N ALA A 139 -42.87 12.85 -40.69
CA ALA A 139 -43.13 14.08 -41.43
C ALA A 139 -43.51 13.79 -42.89
N LYS A 140 -42.80 12.86 -43.54
CA LYS A 140 -43.08 12.42 -44.90
C LYS A 140 -44.45 11.76 -45.02
N GLU A 141 -44.74 10.76 -44.18
CA GLU A 141 -46.03 10.07 -44.15
C GLU A 141 -47.19 11.05 -43.93
N ARG A 142 -47.02 12.02 -43.01
CA ARG A 142 -48.04 13.04 -42.74
C ARG A 142 -48.28 13.95 -43.93
N LEU A 143 -47.22 14.31 -44.67
CA LEU A 143 -47.33 15.13 -45.87
C LEU A 143 -48.07 14.36 -46.98
N GLU A 144 -47.69 13.11 -47.21
CA GLU A 144 -48.33 12.25 -48.22
C GLU A 144 -49.84 12.10 -47.95
N LEU A 145 -50.22 11.82 -46.70
CA LEU A 145 -51.63 11.75 -46.30
C LEU A 145 -52.38 13.08 -46.50
N ARG A 146 -51.73 14.21 -46.22
CA ARG A 146 -52.31 15.55 -46.43
C ARG A 146 -52.55 15.82 -47.91
N MET A 147 -51.61 15.42 -48.77
CA MET A 147 -51.70 15.63 -50.21
C MET A 147 -52.77 14.75 -50.84
N GLU A 148 -52.87 13.47 -50.46
CA GLU A 148 -53.94 12.58 -50.94
C GLU A 148 -55.32 13.08 -50.51
N HIS A 149 -55.49 13.44 -49.23
CA HIS A 149 -56.77 13.99 -48.77
C HIS A 149 -57.13 15.32 -49.48
N ASN A 150 -56.15 16.17 -49.80
CA ASN A 150 -56.40 17.38 -50.58
C ASN A 150 -56.84 17.06 -52.02
N LYS A 151 -56.19 16.08 -52.64
CA LYS A 151 -56.51 15.59 -53.98
C LYS A 151 -57.93 15.01 -54.03
N GLU A 152 -58.26 14.09 -53.13
CA GLU A 152 -59.61 13.52 -53.00
C GLU A 152 -60.68 14.60 -52.82
N LYS A 153 -60.42 15.60 -51.96
CA LYS A 153 -61.33 16.74 -51.77
C LYS A 153 -61.53 17.56 -53.04
N ARG A 154 -60.45 17.81 -53.78
CA ARG A 154 -60.51 18.56 -55.04
C ARG A 154 -61.29 17.78 -56.09
N GLU A 155 -61.04 16.48 -56.20
CA GLU A 155 -61.74 15.58 -57.13
C GLU A 155 -63.23 15.49 -56.79
N ALA A 156 -63.58 15.32 -55.52
CA ALA A 156 -64.99 15.30 -55.06
C ALA A 156 -65.70 16.62 -55.36
N HIS A 157 -65.03 17.77 -55.15
CA HIS A 157 -65.62 19.07 -55.45
C HIS A 157 -65.87 19.27 -56.95
N LEU A 158 -64.91 18.87 -57.79
CA LEU A 158 -65.05 18.92 -59.24
C LEU A 158 -66.14 17.96 -59.74
N ALA A 159 -66.17 16.72 -59.23
CA ALA A 159 -67.19 15.73 -59.55
C ALA A 159 -68.60 16.25 -59.22
N ALA A 160 -68.80 16.80 -58.02
CA ALA A 160 -70.08 17.39 -57.62
C ALA A 160 -70.47 18.61 -58.49
N MET A 161 -69.49 19.39 -58.97
CA MET A 161 -69.77 20.50 -59.90
C MET A 161 -70.22 19.98 -61.27
N LEU A 162 -69.52 18.97 -61.81
CA LEU A 162 -69.87 18.35 -63.09
C LEU A 162 -71.24 17.67 -63.05
N GLU A 163 -71.55 16.97 -61.96
CA GLU A 163 -72.84 16.30 -61.77
C GLU A 163 -74.00 17.30 -61.79
N ARG A 164 -73.88 18.44 -61.08
CA ARG A 164 -74.89 19.51 -61.13
C ARG A 164 -75.08 20.09 -62.53
N LEU A 165 -74.00 20.21 -63.32
CA LEU A 165 -74.10 20.68 -64.71
C LEU A 165 -74.81 19.64 -65.59
N GLN A 166 -74.46 18.36 -65.46
CA GLN A 166 -75.12 17.28 -66.19
C GLN A 166 -76.61 17.16 -65.87
N GLU A 167 -77.01 17.38 -64.61
CA GLU A 167 -78.42 17.41 -64.20
C GLU A 167 -79.17 18.57 -64.86
N LYS A 168 -78.55 19.75 -64.97
CA LYS A 168 -79.13 20.89 -65.70
C LYS A 168 -79.28 20.61 -67.19
N ASP A 169 -78.31 19.95 -67.81
CA ASP A 169 -78.37 19.57 -69.23
C ASP A 169 -79.49 18.55 -69.48
N LYS A 170 -79.63 17.54 -68.61
CA LYS A 170 -80.74 16.57 -68.67
C LYS A 170 -82.10 17.26 -68.56
N HIS A 171 -82.25 18.15 -67.59
CA HIS A 171 -83.50 18.90 -67.42
C HIS A 171 -83.82 19.78 -68.64
N ALA A 172 -82.82 20.40 -69.26
CA ALA A 172 -83.03 21.19 -70.47
C ALA A 172 -83.56 20.34 -71.64
N VAL A 173 -83.09 19.10 -71.78
CA VAL A 173 -83.59 18.13 -72.78
C VAL A 173 -85.01 17.68 -72.46
N GLU A 174 -85.36 17.43 -71.20
CA GLU A 174 -86.70 16.99 -70.79
C GLU A 174 -87.79 18.06 -70.98
N VAL A 175 -87.42 19.34 -70.92
CA VAL A 175 -88.33 20.49 -71.04
C VAL A 175 -88.46 21.00 -72.49
N SER A 176 -87.60 20.54 -73.40
CA SER A 176 -87.60 20.88 -74.83
C SER A 176 -88.49 19.96 -75.65
#